data_AF-A0A9C9K1G7-F1
#
_entry.id   AF-A0A9C9K1G7-F1
#
_cell.length_a   1.000
_cell.length_b   1.000
_cell.length_c   1.000
_cell.angle_alpha   90.00
_cell.angle_beta   90.00
_cell.angle_gamma   90.00
#
_symmetry.space_group_name_H-M   'P 1'
#
loop_
_entity.id
_entity.type
_entity.pdbx_description
1 polymer ?
#
loop_
_entity_poly.entity_id
_entity_poly.type
_entity_poly.pdbx_seq_one_letter_code
_entity_poly.pdbx_strand_id
1 'polypeptide(L)'
;MYNSSYQEVYMFEKFFKLSEHNSSVRTEVIAGVTTFITMAYIIFVNPQFLNLFGDPNLSEIALPITATATATCLTAGIMTILMGIFTNYPLALASGMGLNAIVAYQLAVPMGSFKPALGVIVIEGIIISILVITRLRESIMNAIPLPLKHAIGVGIGFFIALIGLEQGGIIKSDPDTIITLGDINTF
;
A
#
# COMPACT_ATOMS: atom_id res chain seq x y z
N MET A 1 -33.50 -25.02 4.54
CA MET A 1 -32.27 -24.43 3.96
C MET A 1 -32.52 -23.16 3.14
N TYR A 2 -33.68 -23.00 2.48
CA TYR A 2 -33.98 -21.83 1.61
C TYR A 2 -34.19 -20.49 2.33
N ASN A 3 -34.56 -20.48 3.62
CA ASN A 3 -34.91 -19.25 4.35
C ASN A 3 -33.72 -18.43 4.87
N SER A 4 -32.54 -19.05 5.06
CA SER A 4 -31.36 -18.37 5.62
C SER A 4 -30.75 -17.39 4.62
N SER A 5 -30.73 -17.76 3.35
CA SER A 5 -30.11 -16.99 2.27
C SER A 5 -30.80 -15.66 2.01
N TYR A 6 -32.14 -15.61 2.08
CA TYR A 6 -32.89 -14.35 1.93
C TYR A 6 -32.70 -13.41 3.12
N GLN A 7 -32.57 -13.97 4.33
CA GLN A 7 -32.35 -13.19 5.54
C GLN A 7 -30.96 -12.53 5.54
N GLU A 8 -29.93 -13.23 5.05
CA GLU A 8 -28.59 -12.68 4.87
C GLU A 8 -28.56 -11.55 3.84
N VAL A 9 -29.15 -11.76 2.66
CA VAL A 9 -29.22 -10.74 1.60
C VAL A 9 -29.95 -9.48 2.10
N TYR A 10 -31.03 -9.62 2.87
CA TYR A 10 -31.75 -8.49 3.46
C TYR A 10 -30.92 -7.73 4.53
N MET A 11 -30.02 -8.43 5.23
CA MET A 11 -29.12 -7.81 6.22
C MET A 11 -28.00 -7.02 5.54
N PHE A 12 -27.38 -7.57 4.48
CA PHE A 12 -26.35 -6.88 3.69
C PHE A 12 -26.91 -5.65 2.99
N GLU A 13 -28.12 -5.75 2.44
CA GLU A 13 -28.84 -4.62 1.83
C GLU A 13 -29.03 -3.47 2.81
N LYS A 14 -29.43 -3.76 4.05
CA LYS A 14 -29.72 -2.75 5.08
C LYS A 14 -28.46 -2.11 5.67
N PHE A 15 -27.37 -2.87 5.78
CA PHE A 15 -26.12 -2.38 6.38
C PHE A 15 -25.24 -1.64 5.38
N PHE A 16 -25.03 -2.22 4.19
CA PHE A 16 -24.17 -1.66 3.14
C PHE A 16 -24.92 -0.75 2.15
N LYS A 17 -26.26 -0.72 2.20
CA LYS A 17 -27.11 0.11 1.34
C LYS A 17 -26.85 -0.12 -0.15
N LEU A 18 -26.76 -1.40 -0.54
CA LEU A 18 -26.34 -1.81 -1.88
C LEU A 18 -27.22 -1.21 -2.99
N SER A 19 -28.55 -1.13 -2.79
CA SER A 19 -29.47 -0.50 -3.74
C SER A 19 -29.29 1.02 -3.82
N GLU A 20 -28.96 1.71 -2.71
CA GLU A 20 -28.62 3.15 -2.76
C GLU A 20 -27.34 3.39 -3.56
N HIS A 21 -26.41 2.43 -3.53
CA HIS A 21 -25.16 2.44 -4.30
C HIS A 21 -25.28 1.81 -5.69
N ASN A 22 -26.49 1.42 -6.14
CA ASN A 22 -26.73 0.72 -7.41
C ASN A 22 -25.84 -0.52 -7.62
N SER A 23 -25.52 -1.24 -6.54
CA SER A 23 -24.63 -2.40 -6.55
C SER A 23 -25.36 -3.68 -6.13
N SER A 24 -24.70 -4.83 -6.30
CA SER A 24 -25.21 -6.15 -5.92
C SER A 24 -24.12 -6.92 -5.18
N VAL A 25 -24.50 -7.91 -4.35
CA VAL A 25 -23.53 -8.78 -3.65
C VAL A 25 -22.52 -9.39 -4.62
N ARG A 26 -22.95 -9.80 -5.82
CA ARG A 26 -22.05 -10.32 -6.86
C ARG A 26 -21.05 -9.26 -7.34
N THR A 27 -21.52 -8.04 -7.58
CA THR A 27 -20.69 -6.91 -8.01
C THR A 27 -19.64 -6.58 -6.96
N GLU A 28 -20.04 -6.49 -5.68
CA GLU A 28 -19.14 -6.20 -4.56
C GLU A 28 -18.07 -7.28 -4.37
N VAL A 29 -18.44 -8.57 -4.48
CA VAL A 29 -17.47 -9.67 -4.39
C VAL A 29 -16.45 -9.58 -5.54
N ILE A 30 -16.90 -9.35 -6.77
CA ILE A 30 -15.99 -9.22 -7.93
C ILE A 30 -15.11 -7.98 -7.79
N ALA A 31 -15.65 -6.85 -7.33
CA ALA A 31 -14.90 -5.61 -7.09
C ALA A 31 -13.85 -5.81 -5.99
N GLY A 32 -14.20 -6.52 -4.91
CA GLY A 32 -13.29 -6.88 -3.83
C GLY A 32 -12.15 -7.79 -4.31
N VAL A 33 -12.45 -8.84 -5.06
CA VAL A 33 -11.43 -9.72 -5.66
C VAL A 33 -10.53 -8.96 -6.63
N THR A 34 -11.11 -8.11 -7.47
CA THR A 34 -10.34 -7.28 -8.41
C THR A 34 -9.37 -6.37 -7.64
N THR A 35 -9.86 -5.69 -6.61
CA THR A 35 -9.05 -4.81 -5.75
C THR A 35 -7.96 -5.57 -5.00
N PHE A 36 -8.26 -6.78 -4.53
CA PHE A 36 -7.27 -7.64 -3.91
C PHE A 36 -6.14 -8.00 -4.88
N ILE A 37 -6.48 -8.41 -6.10
CA ILE A 37 -5.49 -8.78 -7.13
C ILE A 37 -4.65 -7.56 -7.52
N THR A 38 -5.23 -6.37 -7.68
CA THR A 38 -4.47 -5.16 -8.03
C THR A 38 -3.49 -4.75 -6.93
N MET A 39 -3.80 -5.03 -5.66
CA MET A 39 -2.94 -4.73 -4.51
C MET A 39 -1.98 -5.87 -4.14
N ALA A 40 -2.17 -7.08 -4.67
CA ALA A 40 -1.42 -8.28 -4.28
C ALA A 40 0.11 -8.13 -4.47
N TYR A 41 0.56 -7.24 -5.37
CA TYR A 41 2.00 -6.95 -5.53
C TYR A 41 2.66 -6.48 -4.23
N ILE A 42 1.92 -5.81 -3.33
CA ILE A 42 2.40 -5.33 -2.03
C ILE A 42 2.93 -6.49 -1.17
N ILE A 43 2.37 -7.70 -1.34
CA ILE A 43 2.77 -8.92 -0.60
C ILE A 43 4.24 -9.26 -0.86
N PHE A 44 4.75 -8.94 -2.06
CA PHE A 44 6.14 -9.20 -2.44
C PHE A 44 7.02 -7.96 -2.29
N VAL A 45 6.55 -6.81 -2.78
CA VAL A 45 7.39 -5.63 -2.89
C VAL A 45 7.63 -4.95 -1.53
N ASN A 46 6.63 -4.91 -0.63
CA ASN A 46 6.83 -4.30 0.69
C ASN A 46 7.91 -5.05 1.50
N PRO A 47 7.86 -6.39 1.66
CA PRO A 47 8.94 -7.14 2.32
C PRO A 47 10.31 -6.96 1.67
N GLN A 48 10.39 -6.77 0.34
CA GLN A 48 11.67 -6.53 -0.33
C GLN A 48 12.29 -5.20 0.10
N PHE A 49 11.52 -4.12 0.21
CA PHE A 49 12.03 -2.85 0.75
C PHE A 49 12.51 -2.99 2.20
N LEU A 50 11.73 -3.65 3.06
CA LEU A 50 12.10 -3.82 4.47
C LEU A 50 13.25 -4.82 4.69
N ASN A 51 13.45 -5.75 3.76
CA ASN A 51 14.64 -6.61 3.69
C ASN A 51 15.78 -5.97 2.89
N LEU A 52 15.67 -4.69 2.52
CA LEU A 52 16.69 -3.93 1.78
C LEU A 52 17.16 -4.64 0.50
N PHE A 53 16.24 -5.31 -0.17
CA PHE A 53 16.48 -6.16 -1.35
C PHE A 53 17.56 -7.24 -1.17
N GLY A 54 17.84 -7.61 0.09
CA GLY A 54 18.86 -8.61 0.41
C GLY A 54 20.30 -8.11 0.25
N ASP A 55 20.54 -6.79 0.34
CA ASP A 55 21.88 -6.22 0.32
C ASP A 55 22.78 -6.87 1.39
N PRO A 56 23.87 -7.57 1.00
CA PRO A 56 24.77 -8.24 1.94
C PRO A 56 25.41 -7.30 2.97
N ASN A 57 25.56 -6.02 2.64
CA ASN A 57 26.19 -5.03 3.51
C ASN A 57 25.22 -4.50 4.58
N LEU A 58 23.92 -4.75 4.42
CA LEU A 58 22.85 -4.26 5.29
C LEU A 58 22.06 -5.41 5.94
N SER A 59 22.58 -6.63 5.87
CA SER A 59 21.89 -7.83 6.37
C SER A 59 21.60 -7.78 7.88
N GLU A 60 22.41 -7.06 8.66
CA GLU A 60 22.22 -6.92 10.12
C GLU A 60 21.00 -6.08 10.49
N ILE A 61 20.60 -5.16 9.62
CA ILE A 61 19.44 -4.29 9.84
C ILE A 61 18.20 -4.76 9.07
N ALA A 62 18.37 -5.56 8.02
CA ALA A 62 17.29 -6.04 7.18
C ALA A 62 16.26 -6.89 7.96
N LEU A 63 14.97 -6.72 7.63
CA LEU A 63 13.89 -7.46 8.28
C LEU A 63 13.55 -8.76 7.53
N PRO A 64 13.28 -9.88 8.22
CA PRO A 64 12.93 -11.14 7.57
C PRO A 64 11.67 -11.02 6.69
N ILE A 65 11.77 -11.47 5.43
CA ILE A 65 10.70 -11.38 4.44
C ILE A 65 9.40 -11.98 4.95
N THR A 66 9.43 -13.21 5.48
CA THR A 66 8.22 -13.93 5.92
C THR A 66 7.50 -13.22 7.06
N ALA A 67 8.26 -12.66 8.02
CA ALA A 67 7.69 -11.93 9.14
C ALA A 67 7.03 -10.63 8.66
N THR A 68 7.73 -9.86 7.84
CA THR A 68 7.21 -8.61 7.28
C THR A 68 6.01 -8.82 6.36
N ALA A 69 6.04 -9.84 5.51
CA ALA A 69 4.93 -10.18 4.62
C ALA A 69 3.68 -10.51 5.42
N THR A 70 3.82 -11.36 6.44
CA THR A 70 2.71 -11.76 7.33
C THR A 70 2.16 -10.55 8.08
N ALA A 71 3.03 -9.72 8.67
CA ALA A 71 2.61 -8.51 9.38
C ALA A 71 1.88 -7.52 8.45
N THR A 72 2.36 -7.36 7.21
CA THR A 72 1.75 -6.46 6.21
C THR A 72 0.37 -6.97 5.82
N CYS A 73 0.25 -8.24 5.44
CA CYS A 73 -1.02 -8.83 5.01
C CYS A 73 -2.05 -8.84 6.14
N LEU A 74 -1.63 -9.20 7.36
CA LEU A 74 -2.51 -9.24 8.52
C LEU A 74 -3.02 -7.83 8.86
N THR A 75 -2.13 -6.84 8.92
CA THR A 75 -2.50 -5.47 9.26
C THR A 75 -3.36 -4.85 8.16
N ALA A 76 -3.01 -5.02 6.89
CA ALA A 76 -3.79 -4.51 5.76
C ALA A 76 -5.19 -5.15 5.71
N GLY A 77 -5.28 -6.46 5.93
CA GLY A 77 -6.55 -7.18 6.00
C GLY A 77 -7.44 -6.66 7.13
N ILE A 78 -6.90 -6.54 8.35
CA ILE A 78 -7.66 -6.01 9.49
C ILE A 78 -8.09 -4.56 9.21
N MET A 79 -7.20 -3.68 8.76
CA MET A 79 -7.53 -2.29 8.49
C MET A 79 -8.57 -2.14 7.38
N THR A 80 -8.48 -2.94 6.32
CA THR A 80 -9.47 -2.95 5.23
C THR A 80 -10.83 -3.43 5.70
N ILE A 81 -10.88 -4.47 6.55
CA ILE A 81 -12.13 -4.95 7.16
C ILE A 81 -12.73 -3.87 8.07
N LEU A 82 -11.91 -3.23 8.91
CA LEU A 82 -12.36 -2.14 9.78
C LEU A 82 -12.90 -0.97 8.95
N MET A 83 -12.24 -0.61 7.85
CA MET A 83 -12.71 0.43 6.93
C MET A 83 -14.10 0.08 6.40
N GLY A 84 -14.28 -1.13 5.86
CA GLY A 84 -15.56 -1.58 5.32
C GLY A 84 -16.69 -1.60 6.37
N ILE A 85 -16.42 -2.11 7.58
CA ILE A 85 -17.45 -2.26 8.62
C ILE A 85 -17.81 -0.94 9.29
N PHE A 86 -16.81 -0.12 9.66
CA PHE A 86 -17.04 1.08 10.46
C PHE A 86 -17.40 2.30 9.62
N THR A 87 -16.87 2.41 8.40
CA THR A 87 -17.08 3.59 7.56
C THR A 87 -18.05 3.33 6.41
N ASN A 88 -18.32 2.05 6.09
CA ASN A 88 -19.13 1.66 4.93
C ASN A 88 -18.63 2.30 3.62
N TYR A 89 -17.30 2.48 3.50
CA TYR A 89 -16.65 3.00 2.29
C TYR A 89 -15.84 1.88 1.61
N PRO A 90 -15.92 1.74 0.27
CA PRO A 90 -15.22 0.72 -0.49
C PRO A 90 -13.76 1.12 -0.73
N LEU A 91 -12.99 1.28 0.35
CA LEU A 91 -11.57 1.66 0.32
C LEU A 91 -10.71 0.57 0.96
N ALA A 92 -9.80 0.00 0.17
CA ALA A 92 -8.81 -0.94 0.65
C ALA A 92 -7.59 -0.20 1.21
N LEU A 93 -7.12 -0.64 2.38
CA LEU A 93 -6.02 -0.01 3.12
C LEU A 93 -4.83 -0.97 3.18
N ALA A 94 -3.67 -0.50 2.73
CA ALA A 94 -2.40 -1.22 2.79
C ALA A 94 -1.21 -0.25 2.93
N SER A 95 0.00 -0.78 2.80
CA SER A 95 1.23 0.02 2.88
C SER A 95 1.32 1.07 1.77
N GLY A 96 1.77 2.28 2.12
CA GLY A 96 2.01 3.37 1.19
C GLY A 96 3.28 3.15 0.38
N MET A 97 3.17 2.41 -0.73
CA MET A 97 4.31 1.93 -1.53
C MET A 97 5.30 3.01 -2.00
N GLY A 98 4.85 4.26 -2.19
CA GLY A 98 5.76 5.37 -2.57
C GLY A 98 6.73 5.80 -1.47
N LEU A 99 6.41 5.53 -0.19
CA LEU A 99 7.23 5.94 0.95
C LEU A 99 8.18 4.84 1.43
N ASN A 100 8.01 3.59 0.98
CA ASN A 100 8.80 2.46 1.45
C ASN A 100 10.30 2.62 1.19
N ALA A 101 10.68 3.14 0.02
CA ALA A 101 12.08 3.41 -0.31
C ALA A 101 12.68 4.48 0.61
N ILE A 102 11.90 5.53 0.92
CA ILE A 102 12.33 6.59 1.84
C ILE A 102 12.51 6.02 3.25
N VAL A 103 11.56 5.23 3.74
CA VAL A 103 11.65 4.59 5.06
C VAL A 103 12.86 3.66 5.14
N ALA A 104 13.09 2.85 4.11
CA ALA A 104 14.18 1.89 4.09
C ALA A 104 15.55 2.58 3.98
N TYR A 105 15.77 3.35 2.91
CA TYR A 105 17.09 3.87 2.55
C TYR A 105 17.39 5.25 3.13
N GLN A 106 16.39 6.11 3.29
CA GLN A 106 16.60 7.48 3.78
C GLN A 106 16.39 7.61 5.29
N LEU A 107 15.79 6.61 5.94
CA LEU A 107 15.53 6.63 7.38
C LEU A 107 16.19 5.45 8.11
N ALA A 108 15.80 4.20 7.81
CA ALA A 108 16.27 3.03 8.57
C ALA A 108 17.78 2.76 8.40
N VAL A 109 18.31 2.85 7.18
CA VAL A 109 19.74 2.67 6.90
C VAL A 109 20.62 3.72 7.62
N PRO A 110 20.37 5.04 7.49
CA PRO A 110 21.12 6.06 8.23
C PRO A 110 21.02 5.94 9.76
N MET A 111 19.89 5.45 10.28
CA MET A 111 19.70 5.22 11.72
C MET A 111 20.31 3.91 12.21
N GLY A 112 20.79 3.04 11.31
CA GLY A 112 21.35 1.73 11.62
C GLY A 112 20.33 0.74 12.23
N SER A 113 19.03 1.01 12.15
CA SER A 113 18.00 0.11 12.66
C SER A 113 16.60 0.51 12.19
N PHE A 114 15.75 -0.49 11.90
CA PHE A 114 14.33 -0.26 11.65
C PHE A 114 13.54 0.11 12.91
N LYS A 115 14.02 -0.21 14.12
CA LYS A 115 13.29 0.08 15.37
C LYS A 115 12.98 1.59 15.54
N PRO A 116 13.98 2.50 15.50
CA PRO A 116 13.71 3.92 15.61
C PRO A 116 12.98 4.47 14.38
N ALA A 117 13.22 3.94 13.18
CA ALA A 117 12.50 4.32 11.97
C ALA A 117 10.99 4.02 12.07
N LEU A 118 10.62 2.83 12.55
CA LEU A 118 9.22 2.46 12.83
C LEU A 118 8.62 3.35 13.92
N GLY A 119 9.41 3.76 14.92
CA GLY A 119 8.98 4.74 15.92
C GLY A 119 8.58 6.09 15.32
N VAL A 120 9.36 6.59 14.35
CA VAL A 120 9.01 7.82 13.60
C VAL A 120 7.70 7.65 12.85
N ILE A 121 7.46 6.50 12.22
CA ILE A 121 6.20 6.22 11.50
C ILE A 121 4.99 6.23 12.44
N VAL A 122 5.13 5.66 13.65
CA VAL A 122 4.05 5.70 14.65
C VAL A 122 3.75 7.14 15.07
N ILE A 123 4.79 7.94 15.32
CA ILE A 123 4.64 9.36 15.67
C ILE A 123 3.99 10.14 14.52
N GLU A 124 4.40 9.89 13.28
CA GLU A 124 3.80 10.48 12.08
C GLU A 124 2.31 10.15 11.98
N GLY A 125 1.94 8.89 12.19
CA GLY A 125 0.53 8.47 12.20
C GLY A 125 -0.30 9.16 13.29
N ILE A 126 0.26 9.40 14.47
CA ILE A 126 -0.40 10.18 15.54
C ILE A 126 -0.56 11.64 15.11
N ILE A 127 0.48 12.25 14.55
CA ILE A 127 0.44 13.64 14.07
C ILE A 127 -0.62 13.79 12.98
N ILE A 128 -0.61 12.93 11.97
CA ILE A 128 -1.61 12.94 10.90
C ILE A 128 -3.02 12.73 11.44
N SER A 129 -3.21 11.83 12.41
CA SER A 129 -4.51 11.63 13.05
C SER A 129 -5.02 12.92 13.71
N ILE A 130 -4.16 13.67 14.41
CA ILE A 130 -4.50 14.97 14.98
C ILE A 130 -4.85 15.99 13.89
N LEU A 131 -4.08 16.02 12.79
CA LEU A 131 -4.35 16.91 11.65
C LEU A 131 -5.67 16.57 10.92
N VAL A 132 -6.06 15.29 10.90
CA VAL A 132 -7.34 14.84 10.34
C VAL A 132 -8.50 15.32 11.21
N ILE A 133 -8.41 15.12 12.54
CA ILE A 133 -9.45 15.51 13.49
C ILE A 133 -9.65 17.04 13.51
N THR A 134 -8.56 17.80 13.39
CA THR A 134 -8.59 19.28 13.33
C THR A 134 -9.00 19.82 11.95
N ARG A 135 -9.29 18.96 10.96
CA ARG A 135 -9.57 19.29 9.55
C ARG A 135 -8.45 20.05 8.83
N LEU A 136 -7.28 20.21 9.46
CA LEU A 136 -6.16 20.91 8.86
C LEU A 136 -5.65 20.20 7.59
N ARG A 137 -5.78 18.87 7.53
CA ARG A 137 -5.43 18.10 6.33
C ARG A 137 -6.17 18.59 5.07
N GLU A 138 -7.44 18.97 5.22
CA GLU A 138 -8.28 19.39 4.09
C GLU A 138 -7.88 20.78 3.65
N SER A 139 -7.60 21.68 4.61
CA SER A 139 -7.07 23.01 4.34
C SER A 139 -5.73 22.97 3.61
N ILE A 140 -4.81 22.10 4.04
CA ILE A 140 -3.52 21.89 3.38
C ILE A 140 -3.74 21.38 1.96
N MET A 141 -4.57 20.35 1.78
CA MET A 141 -4.85 19.79 0.46
C MET A 141 -5.51 20.83 -0.46
N ASN A 142 -6.39 21.69 0.06
CA ASN A 142 -7.03 22.75 -0.72
C ASN A 142 -6.07 23.88 -1.11
N ALA A 143 -5.00 24.11 -0.32
CA ALA A 143 -3.95 25.06 -0.66
C ALA A 143 -3.06 24.58 -1.82
N ILE A 144 -2.99 23.27 -2.07
CA ILE A 144 -2.18 22.69 -3.15
C ILE A 144 -2.88 22.90 -4.50
N PRO A 145 -2.22 23.52 -5.50
CA PRO A 145 -2.78 23.68 -6.84
C PRO A 145 -3.11 22.33 -7.49
N LEU A 146 -4.22 22.25 -8.22
CA LEU A 146 -4.65 21.04 -8.96
C LEU A 146 -3.54 20.43 -9.84
N PRO A 147 -2.73 21.21 -10.60
CA PRO A 147 -1.65 20.64 -11.39
C PRO A 147 -0.62 19.86 -10.54
N LEU A 148 -0.34 20.34 -9.32
CA LEU A 148 0.59 19.67 -8.42
C LEU A 148 -0.01 18.38 -7.84
N LYS A 149 -1.33 18.35 -7.58
CA LYS A 149 -2.04 17.13 -7.18
C LYS A 149 -1.96 16.05 -8.26
N HIS A 150 -2.16 16.42 -9.52
CA HIS A 150 -2.02 15.47 -10.63
C HIS A 150 -0.58 14.99 -10.79
N ALA A 151 0.41 15.88 -10.65
CA ALA A 151 1.82 15.51 -10.74
C ALA A 151 2.24 14.47 -9.69
N ILE A 152 1.69 14.54 -8.46
CA ILE A 152 1.93 13.54 -7.42
C ILE A 152 1.48 12.15 -7.88
N GLY A 153 0.26 12.04 -8.43
CA GLY A 153 -0.26 10.76 -8.94
C GLY A 153 0.57 10.19 -10.08
N VAL A 154 0.97 11.05 -11.03
CA VAL A 154 1.83 10.66 -12.17
C VAL A 154 3.21 10.21 -11.68
N GLY A 155 3.82 10.91 -10.72
CA GLY A 155 5.12 10.56 -10.15
C GLY A 155 5.10 9.22 -9.44
N ILE A 156 4.07 8.94 -8.62
CA ILE A 156 3.91 7.64 -7.96
C ILE A 156 3.74 6.53 -9.01
N GLY A 157 2.98 6.77 -10.07
CA GLY A 157 2.79 5.82 -11.16
C GLY A 157 4.10 5.47 -11.87
N PHE A 158 4.89 6.48 -12.26
CA PHE A 158 6.21 6.26 -12.87
C PHE A 158 7.19 5.55 -11.93
N PHE A 159 7.15 5.87 -10.64
CA PHE A 159 8.00 5.21 -9.64
C PHE A 159 7.67 3.71 -9.51
N ILE A 160 6.38 3.36 -9.43
CA ILE A 160 5.95 1.95 -9.38
C ILE A 160 6.28 1.23 -10.69
N ALA A 161 6.11 1.89 -11.84
CA ALA A 161 6.48 1.33 -13.14
C ALA A 161 7.98 1.03 -13.23
N LEU A 162 8.83 1.92 -12.71
CA LEU A 162 10.28 1.72 -12.66
C LEU A 162 10.65 0.49 -11.81
N ILE A 163 10.07 0.36 -10.61
CA ILE A 163 10.29 -0.82 -9.76
C ILE A 163 9.83 -2.10 -10.48
N GLY A 164 8.70 -2.05 -11.17
CA GLY A 164 8.21 -3.19 -11.95
C GLY A 164 9.14 -3.61 -13.08
N LEU A 165 9.73 -2.65 -13.79
CA LEU A 165 10.72 -2.90 -14.84
C LEU A 165 12.02 -3.51 -14.28
N GLU A 166 12.48 -3.01 -13.12
CA GLU A 166 13.68 -3.51 -12.45
C GLU A 166 13.48 -4.95 -11.95
N GLN A 167 12.40 -5.20 -11.22
CA GLN A 167 12.07 -6.54 -10.71
C GLN A 167 11.73 -7.53 -11.83
N GLY A 168 11.22 -7.03 -12.96
CA GLY A 168 11.02 -7.81 -14.19
C GLY A 168 12.29 -8.09 -14.97
N GLY A 169 13.45 -7.61 -14.53
CA GLY A 169 14.75 -7.81 -15.20
C GLY A 169 14.90 -7.06 -16.54
N ILE A 170 14.00 -6.12 -16.84
CA ILE A 170 14.04 -5.32 -18.08
C ILE A 170 15.06 -4.19 -17.96
N ILE A 171 15.20 -3.63 -16.76
CA ILE A 171 16.22 -2.63 -16.43
C ILE A 171 17.06 -3.10 -15.24
N LYS A 172 18.30 -2.63 -15.15
CA LYS A 172 19.19 -2.83 -14.00
C LYS A 172 19.89 -1.52 -13.64
N SER A 173 20.26 -1.38 -12.38
CA SER A 173 21.08 -0.24 -11.94
C SER A 173 22.46 -0.30 -12.59
N ASP A 174 22.94 0.85 -13.05
CA ASP A 174 24.24 1.00 -13.72
C ASP A 174 25.00 2.22 -13.17
N PRO A 175 26.28 2.08 -12.78
CA PRO A 175 27.04 3.19 -12.21
C PRO A 175 27.22 4.39 -13.15
N ASP A 176 27.22 4.15 -14.47
CA ASP A 176 27.54 5.18 -15.48
C ASP A 176 26.28 5.88 -16.01
N THR A 177 25.14 5.20 -16.00
CA THR A 177 23.88 5.68 -16.60
C THR A 177 22.69 5.75 -15.66
N ILE A 178 22.88 5.42 -14.37
CA ILE A 178 21.85 5.24 -13.34
C ILE A 178 20.96 4.01 -13.61
N ILE A 179 20.54 3.82 -14.87
CA ILE A 179 19.78 2.67 -15.36
C ILE A 179 20.33 2.19 -16.71
N THR A 180 20.40 0.88 -16.89
CA THR A 180 20.72 0.24 -18.18
C THR A 180 19.76 -0.90 -18.46
N LEU A 181 19.77 -1.42 -19.69
CA LEU A 181 18.93 -2.57 -20.06
C LEU A 181 19.42 -3.84 -19.36
N GLY A 182 18.48 -4.61 -18.83
CA GLY A 182 18.73 -5.94 -18.30
C GLY A 182 19.03 -6.95 -19.42
N ASP A 183 19.63 -8.08 -19.07
CA ASP A 183 19.99 -9.10 -20.05
C ASP A 183 18.76 -9.94 -20.41
N ILE A 184 18.11 -9.57 -21.51
CA ILE A 184 16.92 -10.22 -22.05
C ILE A 184 17.16 -11.66 -22.56
N ASN A 185 18.41 -12.13 -22.60
CA ASN A 185 18.74 -13.48 -23.09
C ASN A 185 18.76 -14.54 -21.98
N THR A 186 18.54 -14.17 -20.71
CA THR A 186 18.66 -15.09 -19.56
C THR A 186 17.29 -15.53 -18.99
N PHE A 187 16.20 -15.31 -19.72
CA PHE A 187 14.86 -15.80 -19.36
C PHE A 187 14.63 -17.25 -19.77
#